data_AF-M2QFA4-F1
#
_entry.id   AF-M2QFA4-F1
#
_cell.length_a   1.000
_cell.length_b   1.000
_cell.length_c   1.000
_cell.angle_alpha   90.00
_cell.angle_beta   90.00
_cell.angle_gamma   90.00
#
_symmetry.space_group_name_H-M   'P 1'
#
loop_
_entity.id
_entity.type
_entity.pdbx_description
1 polymer ?
#
loop_
_entity_poly.entity_id
_entity_poly.type
_entity_poly.pdbx_seq_one_letter_code
_entity_poly.pdbx_strand_id
1 'polypeptide(L)'
;MTACLAADNARDAACFQEHLGMVRGTSVPLYWINAHCEQACLMERAQSSKRVLSSKTKLTDASILRELVNAHRLIEPEESGDASTKLVIRSLDMNGEIDKSVDRLMAITGLARGVGAG
;
A
#
# COMPACT_ATOMS: atom_id res chain seq x y z
N MET A 1 0.51 13.00 -11.20
CA MET A 1 -0.72 12.27 -10.89
C MET A 1 -0.52 10.84 -11.31
N THR A 2 -0.21 9.94 -10.38
CA THR A 2 -0.41 8.50 -10.64
C THR A 2 -1.91 8.32 -10.77
N ALA A 3 -2.36 7.93 -11.96
CA ALA A 3 -3.75 7.74 -12.29
C ALA A 3 -4.31 6.55 -11.49
N CYS A 4 -4.66 6.78 -10.23
CA CYS A 4 -5.47 5.87 -9.42
C CYS A 4 -6.95 6.05 -9.80
N LEU A 5 -7.25 5.99 -11.10
CA LEU A 5 -8.62 5.93 -11.59
C LEU A 5 -8.96 4.46 -11.79
N ALA A 6 -9.37 3.82 -10.70
CA ALA A 6 -10.49 2.88 -10.49
C ALA A 6 -10.95 1.85 -11.52
N ALA A 7 -10.68 2.04 -12.80
CA ALA A 7 -11.42 1.36 -13.86
C ALA A 7 -10.63 0.22 -14.52
N ASP A 8 -9.37 0.00 -14.15
CA ASP A 8 -8.49 -0.90 -14.91
C ASP A 8 -7.73 -1.90 -14.02
N ASN A 9 -8.49 -2.82 -13.41
CA ASN A 9 -7.92 -3.97 -12.70
C ASN A 9 -6.94 -4.78 -13.58
N ALA A 10 -7.11 -4.76 -14.91
CA ALA A 10 -6.20 -5.42 -15.84
C ALA A 10 -4.85 -4.70 -15.90
N ARG A 11 -4.84 -3.38 -15.90
CA ARG A 11 -3.61 -2.58 -15.79
C ARG A 11 -2.93 -2.74 -14.44
N ASP A 12 -3.69 -2.77 -13.34
CA ASP A 12 -3.11 -3.00 -12.02
C ASP A 12 -2.51 -4.41 -11.93
N ALA A 13 -3.18 -5.42 -12.50
CA ALA A 13 -2.64 -6.78 -12.61
C ALA A 13 -1.40 -6.85 -13.50
N ALA A 14 -1.39 -6.15 -14.65
CA ALA A 14 -0.23 -6.08 -15.53
C ALA A 14 0.98 -5.43 -14.84
N CYS A 15 0.74 -4.35 -14.09
CA CYS A 15 1.76 -3.71 -13.26
C CYS A 15 2.32 -4.70 -12.22
N PHE A 16 1.46 -5.46 -11.55
CA PHE A 16 1.91 -6.50 -10.62
C PHE A 16 2.76 -7.58 -11.30
N GLN A 17 2.35 -8.06 -12.48
CA GLN A 17 3.12 -9.03 -13.26
C GLN A 17 4.49 -8.49 -13.70
N GLU A 18 4.59 -7.20 -14.03
CA GLU A 18 5.87 -6.55 -14.33
C GLU A 18 6.84 -6.63 -13.14
N HIS A 19 6.36 -6.34 -11.94
CA HIS A 19 7.17 -6.41 -10.71
C HIS A 19 7.58 -7.84 -10.36
N LEU A 20 6.70 -8.83 -10.56
CA LEU A 20 7.06 -10.24 -10.43
C LEU A 20 8.16 -10.63 -11.43
N GLY A 21 8.06 -10.14 -12.67
CA GLY A 21 9.06 -10.35 -13.71
C GLY A 21 10.45 -9.81 -13.32
N MET A 22 10.52 -8.69 -12.61
CA MET A 22 11.79 -8.08 -12.19
C MET A 22 12.58 -8.95 -11.20
N VAL A 23 11.90 -9.72 -10.34
CA VAL A 23 12.55 -10.54 -9.30
C VAL A 23 12.61 -12.02 -9.64
N ARG A 24 12.00 -12.44 -10.76
CA ARG A 24 11.94 -13.85 -11.18
C ARG A 24 13.34 -14.44 -11.35
N GLY A 25 13.55 -15.63 -10.78
CA GLY A 25 14.84 -16.34 -10.85
C GLY A 25 15.93 -15.73 -9.96
N THR A 26 15.60 -14.71 -9.15
CA THR A 26 16.50 -14.15 -8.15
C THR A 26 16.17 -14.68 -6.75
N SER A 27 17.06 -14.49 -5.80
CA SER A 27 16.80 -14.76 -4.37
C SER A 27 16.08 -13.60 -3.66
N VAL A 28 15.72 -12.54 -4.38
CA VAL A 28 15.12 -11.33 -3.79
C VAL A 28 13.62 -11.57 -3.57
N PRO A 29 13.12 -11.50 -2.32
CA PRO A 29 11.70 -11.63 -2.05
C PRO A 29 10.93 -10.39 -2.51
N LEU A 30 9.74 -10.59 -3.08
CA LEU A 30 8.76 -9.54 -3.29
C LEU A 30 7.76 -9.57 -2.13
N TYR A 31 7.59 -8.45 -1.43
CA TYR A 31 6.61 -8.32 -0.36
C TYR A 31 5.35 -7.64 -0.91
N TRP A 32 4.22 -8.32 -0.82
CA TRP A 32 2.90 -7.75 -1.06
C TRP A 32 2.23 -7.47 0.28
N ILE A 33 2.00 -6.19 0.60
CA ILE A 33 1.48 -5.76 1.90
C ILE A 33 0.12 -5.11 1.72
N ASN A 34 -0.93 -5.81 2.13
CA ASN A 34 -2.30 -5.30 2.15
C ASN A 34 -2.47 -4.39 3.37
N ALA A 35 -2.47 -3.07 3.13
CA ALA A 35 -2.71 -2.09 4.17
C ALA A 35 -4.22 -1.85 4.35
N HIS A 36 -4.72 -2.07 5.57
CA HIS A 36 -6.13 -1.88 5.90
C HIS A 36 -6.31 -0.71 6.87
N CYS A 37 -7.33 0.10 6.63
CA CYS A 37 -7.70 1.23 7.47
C CYS A 37 -9.22 1.33 7.47
N GLU A 38 -9.79 1.55 8.65
CA GLU A 38 -11.19 1.88 8.83
C GLU A 38 -11.50 3.15 8.05
N GLN A 39 -12.65 3.13 7.37
CA GLN A 39 -13.06 4.24 6.52
C GLN A 39 -13.13 5.56 7.31
N ALA A 40 -13.61 5.52 8.55
CA ALA A 40 -13.67 6.70 9.43
C ALA A 40 -12.28 7.31 9.68
N CYS A 41 -11.30 6.49 10.07
CA CYS A 41 -9.91 6.92 10.29
C CYS A 41 -9.27 7.47 9.00
N LEU A 42 -9.53 6.83 7.86
CA LEU A 42 -9.06 7.30 6.57
C LEU A 42 -9.65 8.67 6.18
N MET A 43 -10.95 8.89 6.40
CA MET A 43 -11.60 10.18 6.14
C MET A 43 -11.05 11.28 7.04
N GLU A 44 -10.90 11.01 8.34
CA GLU A 44 -10.33 11.97 9.29
C GLU A 44 -8.91 12.41 8.87
N ARG A 45 -8.07 11.43 8.50
CA ARG A 45 -6.71 11.72 8.00
C ARG A 45 -6.71 12.52 6.71
N ALA A 46 -7.65 12.26 5.81
CA ALA A 46 -7.81 12.99 4.55
C ALA A 46 -8.06 14.48 4.78
N GLN A 47 -8.86 14.78 5.81
CA GLN A 47 -9.27 16.13 6.18
C GLN A 47 -8.36 16.80 7.21
N SER A 48 -7.40 16.08 7.78
CA SER A 48 -6.47 16.63 8.77
C SER A 48 -5.75 17.87 8.26
N SER A 49 -5.59 18.87 9.14
CA SER A 49 -4.91 20.13 8.81
C SER A 49 -3.50 19.91 8.25
N LYS A 50 -2.74 18.96 8.80
CA LYS A 50 -1.41 18.56 8.30
C LYS A 50 -1.44 18.10 6.84
N ARG A 51 -2.53 17.47 6.40
CA ARG A 51 -2.68 16.98 5.02
C ARG A 51 -3.20 18.06 4.09
N VAL A 52 -4.22 18.82 4.53
CA VAL A 52 -4.86 19.88 3.74
C VAL A 52 -3.90 21.06 3.50
N LEU A 53 -3.10 21.42 4.51
CA LEU A 53 -2.13 22.51 4.43
C LEU A 53 -0.77 22.08 3.88
N SER A 54 -0.62 20.83 3.42
CA SER A 54 0.65 20.34 2.90
C SER A 54 0.92 20.92 1.52
N SER A 55 2.19 21.24 1.23
CA SER A 55 2.64 21.76 -0.07
C SER A 55 2.47 20.79 -1.24
N LYS A 56 2.25 19.50 -0.97
CA LYS A 56 1.95 18.49 -2.00
C LYS A 56 0.45 18.47 -2.27
N THR A 57 0.07 18.46 -3.55
CA THR A 57 -1.30 18.18 -3.99
C THR A 57 -1.71 16.78 -3.53
N LYS A 58 -2.69 16.71 -2.63
CA LYS A 58 -3.21 15.46 -2.07
C LYS A 58 -4.72 15.44 -2.20
N LEU A 59 -5.30 14.24 -2.28
CA LEU A 59 -6.75 14.08 -2.13
C LEU A 59 -7.14 14.45 -0.69
N THR A 60 -7.99 15.46 -0.57
CA THR A 60 -8.53 16.00 0.69
C THR A 60 -10.05 15.92 0.78
N ASP A 61 -10.73 15.69 -0.34
CA ASP A 61 -12.17 15.48 -0.37
C ASP A 61 -12.52 14.07 0.11
N ALA A 62 -13.23 14.01 1.24
CA ALA A 62 -13.66 12.76 1.86
C ALA A 62 -14.76 12.06 1.04
N SER A 63 -15.57 12.78 0.27
CA SER A 63 -16.62 12.16 -0.56
C SER A 63 -15.98 11.36 -1.71
N ILE A 64 -15.06 11.99 -2.43
CA ILE A 64 -14.29 11.33 -3.50
C ILE A 64 -13.49 10.15 -2.92
N LEU A 65 -12.83 10.32 -1.77
CA LEU A 65 -12.08 9.24 -1.14
C LEU A 65 -12.98 8.05 -0.76
N ARG A 66 -14.19 8.31 -0.26
CA ARG A 66 -15.17 7.29 0.06
C ARG A 66 -15.61 6.53 -1.19
N GLU A 67 -15.89 7.24 -2.28
CA GLU A 67 -16.24 6.63 -3.57
C GLU A 67 -15.12 5.74 -4.09
N LEU A 68 -13.87 6.19 -4.03
CA LEU A 68 -12.71 5.38 -4.40
C LEU A 68 -12.65 4.10 -3.56
N VAL A 69 -12.70 4.20 -2.23
CA VAL A 69 -12.61 3.00 -1.36
C VAL A 69 -13.74 2.00 -1.64
N ASN A 70 -14.95 2.47 -1.91
CA ASN A 70 -16.09 1.60 -2.15
C ASN A 70 -16.10 0.98 -3.56
N ALA A 71 -15.58 1.70 -4.56
CA ALA A 71 -15.59 1.25 -5.95
C ALA A 71 -14.47 0.26 -6.28
N HIS A 72 -13.37 0.28 -5.53
CA HIS A 72 -12.17 -0.48 -5.90
C HIS A 72 -12.12 -1.83 -5.16
N ARG A 73 -11.83 -2.87 -5.93
CA ARG A 73 -11.46 -4.18 -5.39
C ARG A 73 -9.95 -4.25 -5.28
N LEU A 74 -9.44 -4.73 -4.16
CA LEU A 74 -8.02 -5.04 -4.04
C LEU A 74 -7.68 -6.19 -4.98
N ILE A 75 -6.49 -6.15 -5.56
CA ILE A 75 -5.89 -7.35 -6.14
C ILE A 75 -5.56 -8.27 -4.97
N GLU A 76 -6.05 -9.50 -5.03
CA GLU A 76 -5.70 -10.57 -4.11
C GLU A 76 -4.74 -11.50 -4.83
N PRO A 77 -3.41 -11.29 -4.71
CA PRO A 77 -2.47 -12.23 -5.27
C PRO A 77 -2.55 -13.54 -4.48
N GLU A 78 -2.44 -14.65 -5.19
CA GLU A 78 -2.23 -15.95 -4.56
C GLU A 78 -0.73 -16.19 -4.39
N GLU A 79 -0.32 -16.85 -3.31
CA GLU A 79 1.05 -17.34 -3.20
C GLU A 79 1.28 -18.34 -4.34
N SER A 80 2.01 -17.93 -5.37
CA SER A 80 2.24 -18.81 -6.52
C SER A 80 3.06 -20.02 -6.06
N GLY A 81 2.61 -21.24 -6.36
CA GLY A 81 3.41 -22.46 -6.20
C GLY A 81 4.65 -22.50 -7.11
N ASP A 82 4.87 -21.47 -7.93
CA ASP A 82 6.07 -21.26 -8.71
C ASP A 82 7.24 -20.85 -7.80
N ALA A 83 8.14 -21.80 -7.55
CA ALA A 83 9.34 -21.61 -6.76
C ALA A 83 10.33 -20.57 -7.34
N SER A 84 10.10 -20.10 -8.57
CA SER A 84 10.97 -19.11 -9.23
C SER A 84 10.83 -17.69 -8.67
N THR A 85 9.75 -17.40 -7.93
CA THR A 85 9.51 -16.08 -7.32
C THR A 85 9.06 -16.23 -5.88
N LYS A 86 9.83 -15.67 -4.95
CA LYS A 86 9.48 -15.66 -3.53
C LYS A 86 8.53 -14.49 -3.23
N LEU A 87 7.23 -14.71 -3.40
CA LEU A 87 6.19 -13.77 -3.00
C LEU A 87 5.83 -13.95 -1.52
N VAL A 88 5.87 -12.87 -0.75
CA VAL A 88 5.48 -12.85 0.67
C VAL A 88 4.26 -11.95 0.83
N ILE A 89 3.11 -12.53 1.15
CA ILE A 89 1.86 -11.79 1.32
C ILE A 89 1.60 -11.52 2.81
N ARG A 90 1.42 -10.26 3.18
CA ARG A 90 1.11 -9.86 4.56
C ARG A 90 0.03 -8.80 4.59
N SER A 91 -0.62 -8.66 5.74
CA SER A 91 -1.54 -7.56 6.02
C SER A 91 -0.94 -6.62 7.05
N LEU A 92 -1.33 -5.34 6.98
CA LEU A 92 -0.90 -4.31 7.90
C LEU A 92 -2.09 -3.45 8.31
N ASP A 93 -2.38 -3.44 9.60
CA ASP A 93 -3.36 -2.54 10.20
C ASP A 93 -2.77 -1.12 10.35
N MET A 94 -3.46 -0.16 9.73
CA MET A 94 -3.09 1.24 9.66
C MET A 94 -4.01 2.16 10.47
N ASN A 95 -4.92 1.61 11.29
CA ASN A 95 -5.85 2.42 12.09
C ASN A 95 -5.15 3.29 13.14
N GLY A 96 -4.03 2.80 13.69
CA GLY A 96 -3.27 3.46 14.74
C GLY A 96 -2.25 4.49 14.25
N GLU A 97 -1.40 4.94 15.17
CA GLU A 97 -0.32 5.89 14.89
C GLU A 97 0.62 5.38 13.78
N ILE A 98 1.02 6.29 12.88
CA ILE A 98 1.90 5.98 11.75
C ILE A 98 3.19 5.30 12.22
N ASP A 99 3.78 5.75 13.33
CA ASP A 99 5.02 5.18 13.84
C ASP A 99 4.89 3.69 14.20
N LYS A 100 3.76 3.28 14.80
CA LYS A 100 3.50 1.88 15.12
C LYS A 100 3.30 1.04 13.86
N SER A 101 2.64 1.60 12.85
CA SER A 101 2.50 0.94 11.55
C SER A 101 3.84 0.79 10.84
N VAL A 102 4.72 1.80 10.93
CA VAL A 102 6.09 1.72 10.40
C VAL A 102 6.87 0.63 11.13
N ASP A 103 6.83 0.57 12.46
CA ASP A 103 7.54 -0.46 13.21
C ASP A 103 7.09 -1.88 12.82
N ARG A 104 5.78 -2.09 12.62
CA ARG A 104 5.22 -3.35 12.13
C ARG A 104 5.70 -3.67 10.71
N LEU A 105 5.74 -2.68 9.81
CA LEU A 105 6.25 -2.85 8.45
C LEU A 105 7.75 -3.24 8.44
N MET A 106 8.55 -2.57 9.26
CA MET A 106 9.97 -2.89 9.42
C MET A 106 10.16 -4.32 9.95
N ALA A 107 9.35 -4.74 10.92
CA ALA A 107 9.35 -6.12 11.41
C ALA A 107 8.96 -7.15 10.33
N ILE A 108 7.94 -6.87 9.51
CA ILE A 108 7.52 -7.74 8.39
C ILE A 108 8.65 -7.93 7.38
N THR A 109 9.35 -6.86 7.06
CA THR A 109 10.42 -6.85 6.04
C THR A 109 11.78 -7.25 6.58
N GLY A 110 11.92 -7.45 7.91
CA GLY A 110 13.20 -7.74 8.55
C GLY A 110 14.19 -6.59 8.51
N LEU A 111 13.73 -5.35 8.31
CA LEU A 111 14.57 -4.16 8.22
C LEU A 111 14.67 -3.47 9.58
N ALA A 112 15.84 -2.92 9.90
CA ALA A 112 16.01 -2.06 11.07
C ALA A 112 15.48 -0.65 10.77
N ARG A 113 14.75 -0.04 11.71
CA ARG A 113 14.31 1.35 11.59
C ARG A 113 15.56 2.23 11.53
N GLY A 114 15.81 2.86 10.38
CA GLY A 114 16.89 3.83 10.26
C GLY A 114 16.66 4.95 11.26
N VAL A 115 17.62 5.18 12.15
CA VAL A 115 17.63 6.37 13.02
C VAL A 115 17.81 7.56 12.08
N GLY A 116 16.71 8.24 11.73
CA GLY A 116 16.77 9.47 10.97
C GLY A 116 17.58 10.50 11.75
N ALA A 117 18.61 11.06 11.11
CA ALA A 117 19.29 12.25 11.60
C ALA A 117 18.25 13.35 11.88
N GLY A 118 18.42 14.02 13.03
CA GLY A 118 17.49 14.99 13.59
C GLY A 118 17.34 16.29 12.82
#